data_AF-A0A8T2Z1B2-F1
#
_entry.id   AF-A0A8T2Z1B2-F1
#
_cell.length_a   1.000
_cell.length_b   1.000
_cell.length_c   1.000
_cell.angle_alpha   90.00
_cell.angle_beta   90.00
_cell.angle_gamma   90.00
#
_symmetry.space_group_name_H-M   'P 1'
#
loop_
_entity.id
_entity.type
_entity.pdbx_description
1 polymer ?
#
loop_
_entity_poly.entity_id
_entity_poly.type
_entity_poly.pdbx_seq_one_letter_code
_entity_poly.pdbx_strand_id
1 'polypeptide(L)'
;MVAEGGEEEEKIKIGVCVMEKKVKCGFELLSAPMGQILERLQAFGEFEVIHFGDKVILEDPIENWPICDCLIAFYSSGYPLEKAEAYATLRKPFLVNELEPQHLLHDRRKVYERLEMFGIPVPRYALVNREFPYQELDYFIEEEDFVEVHGSRFWKPFVEKPVD
;
A
#
# COMPACT_ATOMS: atom_id res chain seq x y z
N MET A 1 -40.88 32.92 -18.96
CA MET A 1 -40.71 31.50 -18.57
C MET A 1 -39.31 31.38 -18.03
N VAL A 2 -39.21 30.87 -16.80
CA VAL A 2 -38.04 30.94 -15.91
C VAL A 2 -36.88 30.16 -16.51
N ALA A 3 -35.67 30.74 -16.46
CA ALA A 3 -34.45 30.02 -16.75
C ALA A 3 -34.29 28.91 -15.71
N GLU A 4 -34.37 27.65 -16.14
CA GLU A 4 -33.96 26.52 -15.31
C GLU A 4 -32.45 26.60 -15.15
N GLY A 5 -31.99 27.15 -14.03
CA GLY A 5 -30.63 26.95 -13.56
C GLY A 5 -30.51 25.49 -13.18
N GLY A 6 -29.83 24.69 -14.01
CA GLY A 6 -29.45 23.34 -13.64
C GLY A 6 -28.59 23.42 -12.39
N GLU A 7 -29.06 22.84 -11.29
CA GLU A 7 -28.19 22.51 -10.17
C GLU A 7 -27.15 21.53 -10.74
N GLU A 8 -25.90 21.98 -10.91
CA GLU A 8 -24.80 21.05 -11.11
C GLU A 8 -24.75 20.18 -9.86
N GLU A 9 -25.20 18.92 -9.96
CA GLU A 9 -25.08 17.95 -8.87
C GLU A 9 -23.61 17.92 -8.42
N GLU A 10 -23.38 18.15 -7.12
CA GLU A 10 -22.04 18.16 -6.56
C GLU A 10 -21.41 16.78 -6.74
N LYS A 11 -20.34 16.72 -7.54
CA LYS A 11 -19.64 15.47 -7.82
C LYS A 11 -18.89 14.98 -6.59
N ILE A 12 -18.88 13.66 -6.40
CA ILE A 12 -18.10 13.01 -5.34
C ILE A 12 -16.62 13.08 -5.69
N LYS A 13 -15.81 13.67 -4.81
CA LYS A 13 -14.37 13.87 -5.01
C LYS A 13 -13.59 12.66 -4.53
N ILE A 14 -12.91 12.00 -5.45
CA ILE A 14 -11.99 10.89 -5.19
C ILE A 14 -10.56 11.42 -5.15
N GLY A 15 -9.99 11.50 -3.95
CA GLY A 15 -8.59 11.83 -3.72
C GLY A 15 -7.69 10.62 -4.01
N VAL A 16 -6.75 10.77 -4.94
CA VAL A 16 -5.73 9.75 -5.26
C VAL A 16 -4.42 10.20 -4.64
N CYS A 17 -4.07 9.62 -3.49
CA CYS A 17 -2.91 9.99 -2.69
C CYS A 17 -1.86 8.87 -2.73
N VAL A 18 -1.05 8.86 -3.79
CA VAL A 18 0.00 7.85 -4.04
C VAL A 18 1.21 8.49 -4.70
N MET A 19 2.40 7.93 -4.47
CA MET A 19 3.65 8.45 -5.07
C MET A 19 3.62 8.31 -6.59
N GLU A 20 3.98 9.38 -7.30
CA GLU A 20 3.99 9.46 -8.77
C GLU A 20 4.83 8.37 -9.43
N LYS A 21 5.84 7.78 -8.77
CA LYS A 21 6.56 6.61 -9.31
C LYS A 21 5.66 5.38 -9.58
N LYS A 22 4.55 5.21 -8.86
CA LYS A 22 3.52 4.19 -9.14
C LYS A 22 2.46 4.65 -10.15
N VAL A 23 2.50 5.94 -10.48
CA VAL A 23 1.57 6.63 -11.37
C VAL A 23 2.31 7.03 -12.65
N LYS A 24 3.62 6.82 -12.84
CA LYS A 24 4.34 7.23 -14.06
C LYS A 24 4.70 6.05 -14.95
N CYS A 25 4.07 5.98 -16.12
CA CYS A 25 4.61 5.29 -17.29
C CYS A 25 4.95 6.33 -18.37
N GLY A 26 6.19 6.86 -18.38
CA GLY A 26 6.63 7.83 -19.38
C GLY A 26 6.21 9.28 -19.07
N PHE A 27 5.72 10.01 -20.09
CA PHE A 27 5.23 11.39 -19.95
C PHE A 27 3.84 11.49 -19.32
N GLU A 28 3.17 10.36 -19.10
CA GLU A 28 1.83 10.31 -18.53
C GLU A 28 1.88 10.18 -17.02
N LEU A 29 1.04 10.99 -16.37
CA LEU A 29 0.89 11.07 -14.92
C LEU A 29 0.21 9.82 -14.32
N LEU A 30 -0.20 8.82 -15.13
CA LEU A 30 -0.89 7.60 -14.71
C LEU A 30 -0.21 6.30 -15.18
N SER A 31 -0.08 5.31 -14.27
CA SER A 31 0.31 3.96 -14.70
C SER A 31 -0.86 3.41 -15.50
N ALA A 32 -0.56 2.70 -16.60
CA ALA A 32 -1.59 2.29 -17.57
C ALA A 32 -2.83 1.63 -16.91
N PRO A 33 -2.69 0.77 -15.87
CA PRO A 33 -3.84 0.21 -15.17
C PRO A 33 -4.64 1.23 -14.33
N MET A 34 -3.95 2.09 -13.57
CA MET A 34 -4.60 3.07 -12.69
C MET A 34 -5.34 4.13 -13.52
N GLY A 35 -4.74 4.58 -14.62
CA GLY A 35 -5.37 5.53 -15.55
C GLY A 35 -6.67 4.99 -16.12
N GLN A 36 -6.66 3.75 -16.61
CA GLN A 36 -7.87 3.11 -17.15
C GLN A 36 -8.98 2.92 -16.11
N ILE A 37 -8.65 2.69 -14.84
CA ILE A 37 -9.66 2.59 -13.77
C ILE A 37 -10.28 3.96 -13.50
N LEU A 38 -9.44 5.00 -13.34
CA LEU A 38 -9.89 6.34 -13.01
C LEU A 38 -10.67 7.01 -14.16
N GLU A 39 -10.23 6.83 -15.41
CA GLU A 39 -10.96 7.29 -16.59
C GLU A 39 -12.37 6.70 -16.64
N ARG A 40 -12.50 5.40 -16.36
CA ARG A 40 -13.81 4.72 -16.30
C ARG A 40 -14.67 5.24 -15.16
N LEU A 41 -14.09 5.53 -14.00
CA LEU A 41 -14.83 6.14 -12.88
C LEU A 41 -15.35 7.53 -13.24
N GLN A 42 -14.50 8.37 -13.86
CA GLN A 42 -14.93 9.71 -14.30
C GLN A 42 -15.98 9.65 -15.41
N ALA A 43 -15.97 8.62 -16.25
CA ALA A 43 -16.95 8.45 -17.33
C ALA A 43 -18.39 8.25 -16.84
N PHE A 44 -18.61 7.88 -15.56
CA PHE A 44 -19.95 7.85 -14.95
C PHE A 44 -20.55 9.25 -14.75
N GLY A 45 -19.73 10.31 -14.77
CA GLY A 45 -20.18 11.70 -14.60
C GLY A 45 -20.38 12.15 -13.16
N GLU A 46 -20.56 11.21 -12.23
CA GLU A 46 -20.80 11.44 -10.78
C GLU A 46 -19.53 11.73 -9.98
N PHE A 47 -18.35 11.39 -10.51
CA PHE A 47 -17.09 11.44 -9.79
C PHE A 47 -16.11 12.48 -10.36
N GLU A 48 -15.43 13.19 -9.47
CA GLU A 48 -14.28 14.04 -9.77
C GLU A 48 -13.03 13.42 -9.16
N VAL A 49 -12.00 13.16 -9.96
CA VAL A 49 -10.73 12.58 -9.48
C VAL A 49 -9.71 13.68 -9.24
N ILE A 50 -9.18 13.74 -8.02
CA ILE A 50 -8.18 14.73 -7.59
C ILE A 50 -6.88 14.02 -7.25
N HIS A 51 -5.81 14.33 -7.98
CA HIS A 51 -4.50 13.75 -7.74
C HIS A 51 -3.69 14.59 -6.74
N PHE A 52 -3.16 13.93 -5.71
CA PHE A 52 -2.26 14.57 -4.76
C PHE A 52 -0.86 14.39 -5.34
N GLY A 53 -0.25 15.47 -5.83
CA GLY A 53 1.09 15.41 -6.42
C GLY A 53 2.17 15.08 -5.39
N ASP A 54 3.34 14.60 -5.84
CA ASP A 54 4.44 14.20 -4.96
C ASP A 54 4.86 15.34 -4.01
N LYS A 55 4.90 16.58 -4.52
CA LYS A 55 5.20 17.75 -3.71
C LYS A 55 4.22 17.93 -2.54
N VAL A 56 2.92 17.78 -2.80
CA VAL A 56 1.88 17.90 -1.77
C VAL A 56 2.05 16.80 -0.72
N ILE A 57 2.21 15.55 -1.18
CA ILE A 57 2.34 14.39 -0.32
C ILE A 57 3.59 14.48 0.57
N LEU A 58 4.73 14.88 0.00
CA LEU A 58 6.02 14.87 0.69
C LEU A 58 6.25 16.15 1.49
N GLU A 59 6.06 17.31 0.88
CA GLU A 59 6.52 18.61 1.42
C GLU A 59 5.41 19.37 2.15
N ASP A 60 4.18 19.37 1.62
CA ASP A 60 3.12 20.22 2.17
C ASP A 60 2.53 19.64 3.47
N PRO A 61 2.10 20.51 4.41
CA PRO A 61 1.38 20.08 5.60
C PRO A 61 -0.02 19.55 5.24
N ILE A 62 -0.53 18.59 6.01
CA ILE A 62 -1.77 17.85 5.69
C ILE A 62 -3.02 18.74 5.63
N GLU A 63 -2.99 19.88 6.31
CA GLU A 63 -4.07 20.87 6.29
C GLU A 63 -4.24 21.49 4.91
N ASN A 64 -3.17 21.56 4.12
CA ASN A 64 -3.15 22.13 2.78
C ASN A 64 -3.43 21.10 1.68
N TRP A 65 -3.58 19.82 2.03
CA TRP A 65 -3.88 18.79 1.04
C TRP A 65 -5.30 18.99 0.46
N PRO A 66 -5.54 18.59 -0.80
CA PRO A 66 -6.85 18.72 -1.42
C PRO A 66 -7.93 17.99 -0.62
N ILE A 67 -9.12 18.57 -0.54
CA ILE A 67 -10.27 17.96 0.14
C ILE A 67 -10.92 16.94 -0.79
N CYS A 68 -11.23 15.76 -0.26
CA CYS A 68 -11.92 14.69 -0.99
C CYS A 68 -12.94 13.98 -0.09
N ASP A 69 -13.98 13.42 -0.71
CA ASP A 69 -15.00 12.62 -0.03
C ASP A 69 -14.55 11.17 0.15
N CYS A 70 -13.82 10.65 -0.84
CA CYS A 70 -13.23 9.31 -0.85
C CYS A 70 -11.72 9.41 -1.02
N LEU A 71 -10.95 8.58 -0.32
CA LEU A 71 -9.49 8.53 -0.42
C LEU A 71 -9.03 7.15 -0.90
N ILE A 72 -8.29 7.14 -2.01
CA ILE A 72 -7.49 6.01 -2.47
C ILE A 72 -6.04 6.31 -2.13
N ALA A 73 -5.52 5.61 -1.13
CA ALA A 73 -4.15 5.73 -0.68
C ALA A 73 -3.57 4.34 -0.43
N PHE A 74 -2.36 4.11 -0.92
CA PHE A 74 -1.63 2.88 -0.65
C PHE A 74 -0.13 3.11 -0.64
N TYR A 75 0.56 2.41 0.26
CA TYR A 75 1.99 2.55 0.43
C TYR A 75 2.80 2.15 -0.83
N SER A 76 3.90 2.86 -1.00
CA SER A 76 5.03 2.48 -1.84
C SER A 76 6.31 2.96 -1.19
N SER A 77 7.47 2.45 -1.62
CA SER A 77 8.77 2.90 -1.11
C SER A 77 8.89 4.44 -1.15
N GLY A 78 9.10 5.06 0.02
CA GLY A 78 9.20 6.51 0.19
C GLY A 78 7.88 7.25 0.42
N TYR A 79 6.74 6.57 0.44
CA TYR A 79 5.43 7.17 0.73
C TYR A 79 5.28 7.44 2.25
N PRO A 80 4.86 8.67 2.64
CA PRO A 80 4.69 9.02 4.05
C PRO A 80 3.33 8.53 4.58
N LEU A 81 3.23 7.25 4.90
CA LEU A 81 1.98 6.62 5.38
C LEU A 81 1.40 7.34 6.61
N GLU A 82 2.24 7.71 7.57
CA GLU A 82 1.82 8.45 8.76
C GLU A 82 1.15 9.80 8.43
N LYS A 83 1.60 10.51 7.38
CA LYS A 83 0.96 11.75 6.93
C LYS A 83 -0.42 11.46 6.33
N ALA A 84 -0.56 10.37 5.58
CA ALA A 84 -1.84 9.97 5.01
C ALA A 84 -2.86 9.58 6.10
N GLU A 85 -2.41 8.89 7.15
CA GLU A 85 -3.24 8.54 8.32
C GLU A 85 -3.68 9.79 9.08
N ALA A 86 -2.76 10.74 9.29
CA ALA A 86 -3.07 12.01 9.93
C ALA A 86 -4.07 12.83 9.09
N TYR A 87 -3.91 12.86 7.76
CA TYR A 87 -4.87 13.47 6.84
C TYR A 87 -6.25 12.79 6.93
N ALA A 88 -6.29 11.45 6.93
CA ALA A 88 -7.54 10.69 7.05
C ALA A 88 -8.24 10.96 8.39
N THR A 89 -7.48 11.12 9.48
CA THR A 89 -8.02 11.49 10.80
C THR A 89 -8.59 12.91 10.82
N LEU A 90 -7.89 13.85 10.17
CA LEU A 90 -8.28 15.26 10.08
C LEU A 90 -9.53 15.47 9.22
N ARG A 91 -9.56 14.88 8.02
CA ARG A 91 -10.58 15.12 7.00
C ARG A 91 -11.70 14.09 6.98
N LYS A 92 -11.47 12.90 7.55
CA LYS A 92 -12.43 11.78 7.63
C LYS A 92 -13.07 11.40 6.29
N PRO A 93 -12.29 11.26 5.19
CA PRO A 93 -12.85 10.74 3.94
C PRO A 93 -13.23 9.27 4.10
N PHE A 94 -14.08 8.76 3.21
CA PHE A 94 -14.28 7.33 3.05
C PHE A 94 -12.98 6.69 2.53
N LEU A 95 -12.40 5.78 3.30
CA LEU A 95 -11.18 5.07 2.91
C LEU A 95 -11.52 3.87 2.04
N VAL A 96 -11.03 3.86 0.79
CA VAL A 96 -11.17 2.70 -0.10
C VAL A 96 -10.27 1.56 0.38
N ASN A 97 -9.07 1.91 0.87
CA ASN A 97 -8.18 0.98 1.55
C ASN A 97 -7.87 1.54 2.93
N GLU A 98 -8.01 0.72 3.96
CA GLU A 98 -7.55 1.06 5.31
C GLU A 98 -6.04 1.35 5.29
N LEU A 99 -5.62 2.37 6.03
CA LEU A 99 -4.24 2.85 6.04
C LEU A 99 -3.38 2.11 7.06
N GLU A 100 -3.86 1.95 8.30
CA GLU A 100 -3.12 1.34 9.40
C GLU A 100 -2.64 -0.10 9.09
N PRO A 101 -3.47 -0.98 8.49
CA PRO A 101 -3.03 -2.34 8.17
C PRO A 101 -1.91 -2.40 7.13
N GLN A 102 -1.65 -1.31 6.39
CA GLN A 102 -0.58 -1.27 5.40
C GLN A 102 0.80 -1.33 6.06
N HIS A 103 0.95 -0.92 7.32
CA HIS A 103 2.18 -1.12 8.08
C HIS A 103 2.53 -2.61 8.25
N LEU A 104 1.52 -3.50 8.29
CA LEU A 104 1.75 -4.95 8.37
C LEU A 104 2.37 -5.49 7.07
N LEU A 105 2.09 -4.86 5.93
CA LEU A 105 2.59 -5.31 4.63
C LEU A 105 4.10 -5.09 4.45
N HIS A 106 4.76 -4.36 5.36
CA HIS A 106 6.21 -4.17 5.37
C HIS A 106 6.98 -5.29 6.06
N ASP A 107 6.29 -6.18 6.78
CA ASP A 107 6.93 -7.27 7.51
C ASP A 107 6.26 -8.59 7.15
N ARG A 108 6.96 -9.40 6.35
CA ARG A 108 6.43 -10.71 5.91
C ARG A 108 6.08 -11.62 7.07
N ARG A 109 6.75 -11.47 8.23
CA ARG A 109 6.45 -12.27 9.44
C ARG A 109 5.07 -11.93 9.95
N LYS A 110 4.77 -10.64 10.08
CA LYS A 110 3.44 -10.14 10.49
C LYS A 110 2.35 -10.53 9.50
N VAL A 111 2.65 -10.53 8.20
CA VAL A 111 1.71 -11.01 7.18
C VAL A 111 1.40 -12.49 7.40
N TYR A 112 2.41 -13.34 7.58
CA TYR A 112 2.22 -14.78 7.81
C TYR A 112 1.46 -15.05 9.11
N GLU A 113 1.85 -14.40 10.21
CA GLU A 113 1.14 -14.47 11.49
C GLU A 113 -0.35 -14.11 11.33
N ARG A 114 -0.64 -13.03 10.58
CA ARG A 114 -2.02 -12.59 10.33
C ARG A 114 -2.81 -13.61 9.50
N LEU A 115 -2.20 -14.21 8.48
CA LEU A 115 -2.82 -15.26 7.67
C LEU A 115 -3.13 -16.50 8.52
N GLU A 116 -2.17 -16.95 9.32
CA GLU A 116 -2.34 -18.09 10.23
C GLU A 116 -3.42 -17.85 11.29
N MET A 117 -3.48 -16.65 11.86
CA MET A 117 -4.54 -16.25 12.80
C MET A 117 -5.95 -16.40 12.22
N PHE A 118 -6.12 -16.18 10.91
CA PHE A 118 -7.40 -16.37 10.22
C PHE A 118 -7.58 -17.78 9.64
N GLY A 119 -6.69 -18.71 9.95
CA GLY A 119 -6.74 -20.09 9.45
C GLY A 119 -6.47 -20.19 7.94
N ILE A 120 -5.82 -19.20 7.34
CA ILE A 120 -5.42 -19.23 5.94
C ILE A 120 -4.15 -20.09 5.82
N PRO A 121 -4.16 -21.19 5.06
CA PRO A 121 -2.98 -22.04 4.91
C PRO A 121 -1.81 -21.27 4.29
N VAL A 122 -0.66 -21.31 4.96
CA VAL A 122 0.61 -20.76 4.46
C VAL A 122 1.62 -21.89 4.25
N PRO A 123 2.61 -21.74 3.35
CA PRO A 123 3.71 -22.69 3.24
C PRO A 123 4.44 -22.80 4.58
N ARG A 124 4.85 -24.02 4.95
CA ARG A 124 5.72 -24.23 6.12
C ARG A 124 6.95 -23.33 5.99
N TYR A 125 7.22 -22.53 7.02
CA TYR A 125 8.32 -21.58 7.03
C TYR A 125 9.06 -21.62 8.37
N ALA A 126 10.25 -21.03 8.41
CA ALA A 126 10.99 -20.75 9.62
C ALA A 126 11.63 -19.37 9.49
N LEU A 127 11.88 -18.72 10.63
CA LEU A 127 12.48 -17.39 10.69
C LEU A 127 13.94 -17.51 11.11
N VAL A 128 14.84 -16.87 10.36
CA VAL A 128 16.25 -16.78 10.68
C VAL A 128 16.57 -15.30 10.87
N ASN A 129 16.73 -14.87 12.12
CA ASN A 129 17.00 -13.47 12.45
C ASN A 129 18.51 -13.29 12.70
N ARG A 130 19.17 -12.48 11.88
CA ARG A 130 20.59 -12.12 12.03
C ARG A 130 20.70 -10.64 12.37
N GLU A 131 21.50 -10.30 13.39
CA GLU A 131 21.81 -8.92 13.78
C GLU A 131 22.80 -8.26 12.83
N PHE A 132 23.70 -9.06 12.22
CA PHE A 132 24.68 -8.61 11.25
C PHE A 132 24.89 -9.66 10.14
N PRO A 133 25.41 -9.26 8.97
CA PRO A 133 25.65 -10.19 7.86
C PRO A 133 26.54 -11.36 8.27
N TYR A 134 26.19 -12.57 7.82
CA TYR A 134 26.94 -13.81 8.08
C TYR A 134 27.08 -14.20 9.56
N GLN A 135 26.22 -13.68 10.45
CA GLN A 135 26.17 -14.14 11.83
C GLN A 135 25.92 -15.66 11.87
N GLU A 136 26.83 -16.37 12.54
CA GLU A 136 26.64 -17.77 12.93
C GLU A 136 25.56 -17.85 14.02
N LEU A 137 24.59 -18.74 13.83
CA LEU A 137 23.47 -18.94 14.74
C LEU A 137 23.47 -20.40 15.15
N ASP A 138 23.41 -20.66 16.46
CA ASP A 138 23.40 -22.01 17.05
C ASP A 138 22.19 -22.85 16.62
N TYR A 139 21.10 -22.18 16.22
CA TYR A 139 19.87 -22.81 15.75
C TYR A 139 19.73 -22.91 14.23
N PHE A 140 20.72 -22.47 13.46
CA PHE A 140 20.72 -22.50 11.99
C PHE A 140 21.86 -23.38 11.47
N ILE A 141 21.51 -24.39 10.68
CA ILE A 141 22.47 -25.28 10.01
C ILE A 141 22.20 -25.22 8.51
N GLU A 142 23.26 -25.05 7.73
CA GLU A 142 23.21 -25.06 6.26
C GLU A 142 24.11 -26.17 5.72
N GLU A 143 23.51 -27.07 4.94
CA GLU A 143 24.17 -28.21 4.29
C GLU A 143 23.92 -28.16 2.78
N GLU A 144 24.57 -29.04 2.02
CA GLU A 144 24.49 -29.04 0.55
C GLU A 144 23.04 -29.18 0.02
N ASP A 145 22.20 -30.02 0.66
CA ASP A 145 20.85 -30.34 0.17
C ASP A 145 19.71 -29.80 1.06
N PHE A 146 20.03 -29.21 2.22
CA PHE A 146 19.00 -28.70 3.14
C PHE A 146 19.49 -27.56 4.03
N VAL A 147 18.53 -26.86 4.62
CA VAL A 147 18.74 -25.99 5.78
C VAL A 147 17.92 -26.51 6.96
N GLU A 148 18.40 -26.29 8.19
CA GLU A 148 17.70 -26.66 9.41
C GLU A 148 17.62 -25.45 10.33
N VAL A 149 16.40 -25.14 10.79
CA VAL A 149 16.13 -23.98 11.66
C VAL A 149 15.36 -24.46 12.89
N HIS A 150 15.93 -24.32 14.08
CA HIS A 150 15.35 -24.85 15.33
C HIS A 150 14.93 -26.34 15.22
N GLY A 151 15.76 -27.17 14.58
CA GLY A 151 15.46 -28.59 14.35
C GLY A 151 14.46 -28.87 13.22
N SER A 152 13.87 -27.84 12.60
CA SER A 152 12.98 -27.99 11.44
C SER A 152 13.78 -27.98 10.15
N ARG A 153 13.86 -29.14 9.47
CA ARG A 153 14.62 -29.30 8.23
C ARG A 153 13.82 -28.91 6.99
N PHE A 154 14.45 -28.21 6.05
CA PHE A 154 13.91 -27.80 4.75
C PHE A 154 14.84 -28.29 3.64
N TRP A 155 14.39 -29.30 2.89
CA TRP A 155 15.13 -29.84 1.75
C TRP A 155 14.98 -28.95 0.52
N LYS A 156 16.01 -28.89 -0.32
CA LYS A 156 15.91 -28.25 -1.63
C LYS A 156 14.85 -28.98 -2.50
N PRO A 157 14.02 -28.25 -3.27
CA PRO A 157 13.99 -26.79 -3.38
C PRO A 157 13.22 -26.14 -2.21
N PHE A 158 13.82 -25.12 -1.60
CA PHE A 158 13.17 -24.21 -0.65
C PHE A 158 13.30 -22.76 -1.14
N VAL A 159 12.54 -21.86 -0.53
CA VAL A 159 12.53 -20.43 -0.87
C VAL A 159 13.03 -19.62 0.32
N GLU A 160 14.08 -18.83 0.12
CA GLU A 160 14.51 -17.80 1.05
C GLU A 160 13.91 -16.45 0.63
N LYS A 161 13.40 -15.68 1.59
CA LYS A 161 12.87 -14.33 1.37
C LYS A 161 13.40 -13.39 2.43
N PRO A 162 13.77 -12.15 2.08
CA PRO A 162 14.02 -11.12 3.07
C PRO A 162 12.76 -10.85 3.89
N VAL A 163 12.91 -10.32 5.10
CA VAL A 163 11.78 -10.02 5.99
C VAL A 163 10.96 -8.85 5.45
N ASP A 164 11.59 -7.92 4.75
CA ASP A 164 11.01 -6.77 4.05
C ASP A 164 10.57 -7.03 2.59
#